data_AF-A0A7S0LEA9-F1
#
_entry.id   AF-A0A7S0LEA9-F1
#
_cell.length_a   1.000
_cell.length_b   1.000
_cell.length_c   1.000
_cell.angle_alpha   90.00
_cell.angle_beta   90.00
_cell.angle_gamma   90.00
#
_symmetry.space_group_name_H-M   'P 1'
#
loop_
_entity.id
_entity.type
_entity.pdbx_description
1 polymer ?
#
loop_
_entity_poly.entity_id
_entity_poly.type
_entity_poly.pdbx_seq_one_letter_code
_entity_poly.pdbx_strand_id
1 'polypeptide(L)'
;AIATARLFANCVRARSHVTYCALPLHLASRCVVQVERSSERLRSPPDVVLLHNPELIIARWVHTHGSTVVPTALMDDFYEELTDAFTTLERLVKAGQLGSYGLSSNIAGCRWGALGGANVGAPGLERVVACAEKAAAAAGALHHSCRVVQVPLNLFEPDARDPALLAQSLGLSVMANRPLNAIPPPGVTLGDWGGVGAASAKHVVLRDRIPADPTLALMRIRMCEVLRRHCPEQGYDCLTLQQLALLFGLSAPGVDVVLCGARHPYYVQSMMGVLARDHAESLRCLPVDVHHAIVSELHRQFPTCT
;
A
#
# COMPACT_ATOMS: atom_id res chain seq x y z
N ALA A 1 -31.47 -10.69 9.48
CA ALA A 1 -31.90 -9.61 8.57
C ALA A 1 -31.95 -8.23 9.25
N ILE A 2 -32.69 -8.07 10.35
CA ILE A 2 -32.86 -6.76 11.04
C ILE A 2 -31.58 -6.27 11.77
N ALA A 3 -30.80 -7.16 12.37
CA ALA A 3 -29.51 -6.80 13.01
C ALA A 3 -28.45 -6.34 12.00
N THR A 4 -28.43 -6.98 10.83
CA THR A 4 -27.54 -6.64 9.71
C THR A 4 -27.83 -5.24 9.18
N ALA A 5 -29.11 -4.84 9.08
CA ALA A 5 -29.50 -3.51 8.56
C ALA A 5 -29.00 -2.34 9.43
N ARG A 6 -28.95 -2.50 10.76
CA ARG A 6 -28.41 -1.47 11.68
C ARG A 6 -26.89 -1.30 11.57
N LEU A 7 -26.14 -2.38 11.33
CA LEU A 7 -24.68 -2.33 11.15
C LEU A 7 -24.25 -1.52 9.92
N PHE A 8 -25.10 -1.41 8.89
CA PHE A 8 -24.80 -0.73 7.61
C PHE A 8 -25.44 0.66 7.47
N ALA A 9 -26.11 1.20 8.50
CA ALA A 9 -26.80 2.50 8.42
C ALA A 9 -25.87 3.69 8.06
N ASN A 10 -24.57 3.57 8.35
CA ASN A 10 -23.56 4.62 8.13
C ASN A 10 -22.63 4.33 6.94
N CYS A 11 -23.05 3.48 5.99
CA CYS A 11 -22.24 3.18 4.82
C CYS A 11 -22.48 4.18 3.68
N VAL A 12 -21.39 4.74 3.16
CA VAL A 12 -21.37 5.68 2.03
C VAL A 12 -21.25 4.88 0.74
N ARG A 13 -22.20 5.06 -0.16
CA ARG A 13 -22.18 4.41 -1.48
C ARG A 13 -21.08 5.08 -2.33
N ALA A 14 -20.00 4.37 -2.63
CA ALA A 14 -18.93 4.92 -3.48
C ALA A 14 -19.19 4.67 -4.98
N ARG A 15 -19.85 3.55 -5.33
CA ARG A 15 -20.36 3.23 -6.68
C ARG A 15 -21.62 2.35 -6.60
N SER A 16 -22.32 2.14 -7.72
CA SER A 16 -23.59 1.38 -7.79
C SER A 16 -23.56 0.01 -7.11
N HIS A 17 -22.39 -0.61 -6.99
CA HIS A 17 -22.17 -1.94 -6.38
C HIS A 17 -21.10 -1.97 -5.26
N VAL A 18 -20.59 -0.81 -4.82
CA VAL A 18 -19.55 -0.74 -3.77
C VAL A 18 -19.97 0.25 -2.70
N THR A 19 -20.19 -0.26 -1.50
CA THR A 19 -20.46 0.54 -0.31
C THR A 19 -19.19 0.58 0.54
N TYR A 20 -18.59 1.77 0.66
CA TYR A 20 -17.55 2.03 1.66
C TYR A 20 -18.23 2.46 2.95
N CYS A 21 -17.59 2.26 4.09
CA CYS A 21 -18.11 2.82 5.33
C CYS A 21 -17.00 3.71 5.88
N ALA A 22 -17.22 5.01 5.74
CA ALA A 22 -16.23 6.07 6.00
C ALA A 22 -16.58 6.84 7.28
N LEU A 23 -17.11 6.15 8.29
CA LEU A 23 -17.50 6.76 9.56
C LEU A 23 -16.96 5.94 10.75
N PRO A 24 -16.40 6.61 11.78
CA PRO A 24 -15.71 6.06 12.96
C PRO A 24 -16.60 5.36 13.99
N LEU A 25 -17.80 4.96 13.57
CA LEU A 25 -18.71 4.23 14.43
C LEU A 25 -18.74 2.81 13.90
N HIS A 26 -18.05 1.92 14.63
CA HIS A 26 -18.16 0.46 14.62
C HIS A 26 -17.09 -0.35 13.85
N LEU A 27 -15.84 0.11 13.71
CA LEU A 27 -14.77 -0.73 13.12
C LEU A 27 -14.67 -2.11 13.79
N ALA A 28 -14.71 -2.15 15.13
CA ALA A 28 -14.66 -3.38 15.93
C ALA A 28 -15.78 -4.38 15.59
N SER A 29 -17.06 -4.00 15.72
CA SER A 29 -18.17 -4.93 15.47
C SER A 29 -18.30 -5.33 14.00
N ARG A 30 -17.75 -4.54 13.08
CA ARG A 30 -17.67 -4.88 11.66
C ARG A 30 -16.58 -5.89 11.35
N CYS A 31 -15.49 -5.92 12.11
CA CYS A 31 -14.42 -6.91 11.91
C CYS A 31 -15.00 -8.33 11.97
N VAL A 32 -15.80 -8.64 12.99
CA VAL A 32 -16.46 -9.94 13.15
C VAL A 32 -17.26 -10.31 11.90
N VAL A 33 -18.20 -9.45 11.48
CA VAL A 33 -19.08 -9.71 10.33
C VAL A 33 -18.31 -9.83 9.01
N GLN A 34 -17.26 -9.03 8.81
CA GLN A 34 -16.45 -9.08 7.58
C GLN A 34 -15.55 -10.32 7.52
N VAL A 35 -15.00 -10.74 8.66
CA VAL A 35 -14.21 -11.97 8.75
C VAL A 35 -15.10 -13.19 8.53
N GLU A 36 -16.27 -13.26 9.16
CA GLU A 36 -17.24 -14.33 8.96
C GLU A 36 -17.64 -14.46 7.48
N ARG A 37 -18.11 -13.37 6.86
CA ARG A 37 -18.51 -13.36 5.45
C ARG A 37 -17.36 -13.69 4.50
N SER A 38 -16.14 -13.26 4.83
CA SER A 38 -14.97 -13.61 4.02
C SER A 38 -14.63 -15.08 4.16
N SER A 39 -14.75 -15.63 5.36
CA SER A 39 -14.54 -17.05 5.63
C SER A 39 -15.56 -17.92 4.90
N GLU A 40 -16.83 -17.51 4.86
CA GLU A 40 -17.87 -18.19 4.09
C GLU A 40 -17.55 -18.21 2.59
N ARG A 41 -17.08 -17.08 2.03
CA ARG A 41 -16.71 -16.99 0.61
C ARG A 41 -15.46 -17.80 0.28
N LEU A 42 -14.45 -17.77 1.16
CA LEU A 42 -13.20 -18.50 1.00
C LEU A 42 -13.35 -19.99 1.34
N ARG A 43 -14.40 -20.36 2.08
CA ARG A 43 -14.62 -21.69 2.68
C ARG A 43 -13.51 -22.11 3.65
N SER A 44 -12.79 -21.14 4.21
CA SER A 44 -11.76 -21.31 5.23
C SER A 44 -11.60 -20.00 6.01
N PRO A 45 -11.14 -20.05 7.26
CA PRO A 45 -10.67 -18.85 7.95
C PRO A 45 -9.54 -18.18 7.14
N PRO A 46 -9.51 -16.84 7.05
CA PRO A 46 -8.39 -16.15 6.42
C PRO A 46 -7.13 -16.25 7.28
N ASP A 47 -5.97 -16.41 6.62
CA ASP A 47 -4.67 -16.42 7.29
C ASP A 47 -4.30 -15.04 7.85
N VAL A 48 -4.64 -13.98 7.09
CA VAL A 48 -4.35 -12.59 7.44
C VAL A 48 -5.54 -11.70 7.08
N VAL A 49 -5.92 -10.80 8.00
CA VAL A 49 -6.91 -9.74 7.74
C VAL A 49 -6.27 -8.37 7.93
N LEU A 50 -6.40 -7.51 6.93
CA LEU A 50 -5.88 -6.14 6.98
C LEU A 50 -7.03 -5.14 7.19
N LEU A 51 -6.87 -4.25 8.17
CA LEU A 51 -7.71 -3.06 8.26
C LEU A 51 -7.38 -2.15 7.08
N HIS A 52 -8.37 -1.88 6.23
CA HIS A 52 -8.16 -1.19 4.96
C HIS A 52 -8.35 0.32 5.09
N ASN A 53 -7.24 1.04 5.07
CA ASN A 53 -7.09 2.50 5.10
C ASN A 53 -7.90 3.19 6.22
N PRO A 54 -7.74 2.80 7.50
CA PRO A 54 -8.47 3.46 8.59
C PRO A 54 -8.15 4.97 8.68
N GLU A 55 -6.98 5.41 8.21
CA GLU A 55 -6.56 6.81 8.14
C GLU A 55 -7.44 7.72 7.27
N LEU A 56 -8.35 7.16 6.46
CA LEU A 56 -9.20 7.95 5.56
C LEU A 56 -10.06 8.96 6.33
N ILE A 57 -10.30 8.73 7.62
CA ILE A 57 -10.93 9.72 8.49
C ILE A 57 -10.10 11.00 8.61
N ILE A 58 -8.78 10.88 8.76
CA ILE A 58 -7.85 12.01 8.85
C ILE A 58 -7.80 12.72 7.49
N ALA A 59 -7.63 11.96 6.40
CA ALA A 59 -7.62 12.52 5.06
C ALA A 59 -8.92 13.29 4.73
N ARG A 60 -10.07 12.76 5.15
CA ARG A 60 -11.38 13.42 4.99
C ARG A 60 -11.46 14.70 5.81
N TRP A 61 -10.98 14.70 7.05
CA TRP A 61 -10.94 15.89 7.89
C TRP A 61 -10.10 16.99 7.23
N VAL A 62 -8.90 16.64 6.79
CA VAL A 62 -7.96 17.55 6.09
C VAL A 62 -8.63 18.15 4.85
N HIS A 63 -9.28 17.33 4.03
CA HIS A 63 -9.97 17.82 2.83
C HIS A 63 -11.15 18.74 3.14
N THR A 64 -11.92 18.41 4.19
CA THR A 64 -13.14 19.17 4.55
C THR A 64 -12.80 20.52 5.17
N HIS A 65 -11.71 20.60 5.93
CA HIS A 65 -11.32 21.82 6.65
C HIS A 65 -10.21 22.61 5.92
N GLY A 66 -9.64 22.07 4.84
CA GLY A 66 -8.54 22.69 4.10
C GLY A 66 -7.28 22.90 4.95
N SER A 67 -7.12 22.14 6.03
CA SER A 67 -6.05 22.31 7.01
C SER A 67 -5.23 21.04 7.15
N THR A 68 -3.91 21.19 7.19
CA THR A 68 -2.96 20.11 7.48
C THR A 68 -2.66 19.97 8.98
N VAL A 69 -3.22 20.85 9.82
CA VAL A 69 -3.07 20.79 11.27
C VAL A 69 -4.22 19.95 11.84
N VAL A 70 -3.99 18.65 11.95
CA VAL A 70 -4.98 17.70 12.46
C VAL A 70 -5.14 17.87 13.98
N PRO A 71 -6.35 18.03 14.53
CA PRO A 71 -6.57 18.17 15.96
C PRO A 71 -6.07 16.94 16.72
N THR A 72 -5.38 17.16 17.84
CA THR A 72 -4.89 16.06 18.69
C THR A 72 -6.01 15.12 19.11
N ALA A 73 -7.17 15.65 19.48
CA ALA A 73 -8.35 14.85 19.83
C ALA A 73 -8.78 13.89 18.72
N LEU A 74 -8.75 14.33 17.45
CA LEU A 74 -9.10 13.46 16.31
C LEU A 74 -8.07 12.34 16.13
N MET A 75 -6.79 12.64 16.34
CA MET A 75 -5.75 11.63 16.29
C MET A 75 -5.91 10.61 17.42
N ASP A 76 -6.21 11.07 18.63
CA ASP A 76 -6.40 10.19 19.78
C ASP A 76 -7.62 9.28 19.60
N ASP A 77 -8.76 9.84 19.17
CA ASP A 77 -9.96 9.08 18.80
C ASP A 77 -9.66 8.00 17.74
N PHE A 78 -8.83 8.33 16.74
CA PHE A 78 -8.41 7.39 15.70
C PHE A 78 -7.64 6.19 16.28
N TYR A 79 -6.70 6.43 17.19
CA TYR A 79 -5.93 5.33 17.80
C TYR A 79 -6.72 4.54 18.85
N GLU A 80 -7.69 5.17 19.52
CA GLU A 80 -8.66 4.45 20.36
C GLU A 80 -9.51 3.50 19.52
N GLU A 81 -10.08 3.98 18.41
CA GLU A 81 -10.88 3.14 17.51
C GLU A 81 -10.03 2.01 16.89
N LEU A 82 -8.77 2.28 16.57
CA LEU A 82 -7.83 1.28 16.09
C LEU A 82 -7.56 0.20 17.16
N THR A 83 -7.41 0.60 18.42
CA THR A 83 -7.21 -0.31 19.55
C THR A 83 -8.43 -1.22 19.75
N ASP A 84 -9.64 -0.69 19.63
CA ASP A 84 -10.88 -1.47 19.72
C ASP A 84 -11.02 -2.49 18.58
N ALA A 85 -10.67 -2.07 17.36
CA ALA A 85 -10.65 -2.96 16.19
C ALA A 85 -9.63 -4.10 16.39
N PHE A 86 -8.41 -3.78 16.80
CA PHE A 86 -7.37 -4.77 17.10
C PHE A 86 -7.77 -5.70 18.24
N THR A 87 -8.41 -5.19 19.30
CA THR A 87 -8.90 -6.03 20.41
C THR A 87 -9.91 -7.06 19.91
N THR A 88 -10.75 -6.68 18.95
CA THR A 88 -11.68 -7.63 18.32
C THR A 88 -10.96 -8.66 17.47
N LEU A 89 -9.97 -8.24 16.67
CA LEU A 89 -9.17 -9.15 15.84
C LEU A 89 -8.36 -10.14 16.69
N GLU A 90 -7.79 -9.70 17.82
CA GLU A 90 -7.10 -10.59 18.78
C GLU A 90 -8.03 -11.67 19.34
N ARG A 91 -9.28 -11.32 19.65
CA ARG A 91 -10.28 -12.31 20.08
C ARG A 91 -10.58 -13.32 18.97
N LEU A 92 -10.68 -12.88 17.72
CA LEU A 92 -10.89 -13.76 16.56
C LEU A 92 -9.68 -14.68 16.33
N VAL A 93 -8.46 -14.17 16.52
CA VAL A 93 -7.23 -14.97 16.46
C VAL A 93 -7.23 -16.04 17.55
N LYS A 94 -7.51 -15.64 18.80
CA LYS A 94 -7.61 -16.57 19.93
C LYS A 94 -8.69 -17.64 19.73
N ALA A 95 -9.77 -17.30 19.03
CA ALA A 95 -10.85 -18.24 18.67
C ALA A 95 -10.52 -19.14 17.47
N GLY A 96 -9.35 -18.98 16.84
CA GLY A 96 -8.96 -19.76 15.64
C GLY A 96 -9.74 -19.38 14.37
N GLN A 97 -10.42 -18.23 14.38
CA GLN A 97 -11.21 -17.73 13.24
C GLN A 97 -10.40 -16.83 12.31
N LEU A 98 -9.15 -16.53 12.69
CA LEU A 98 -8.20 -15.68 11.98
C LEU A 98 -6.78 -16.13 12.33
N GLY A 99 -5.86 -16.21 11.36
CA GLY A 99 -4.47 -16.51 11.67
C GLY A 99 -3.74 -15.34 12.33
N SER A 100 -3.73 -14.19 11.67
CA SER A 100 -3.14 -12.93 12.16
C SER A 100 -3.81 -11.72 11.52
N TYR A 101 -3.41 -10.51 11.90
CA TYR A 101 -3.97 -9.30 11.29
C TYR A 101 -2.91 -8.24 11.01
N GLY A 102 -3.35 -7.15 10.38
CA GLY A 102 -2.47 -6.06 10.01
C GLY A 102 -3.20 -4.79 9.58
N LEU A 103 -2.41 -3.87 9.03
CA LEU A 103 -2.86 -2.57 8.55
C LEU A 103 -2.52 -2.43 7.07
N SER A 104 -3.49 -2.07 6.25
CA SER A 104 -3.25 -1.61 4.88
C SER A 104 -3.43 -0.11 4.87
N SER A 105 -2.36 0.63 4.58
CA SER A 105 -2.42 2.09 4.49
C SER A 105 -2.00 2.54 3.11
N ASN A 106 -2.81 3.43 2.53
CA ASN A 106 -2.53 4.04 1.22
C ASN A 106 -1.63 5.27 1.34
N ILE A 107 -1.38 5.76 2.55
CA ILE A 107 -0.57 6.96 2.76
C ILE A 107 0.67 6.66 3.61
N ALA A 108 0.74 5.52 4.30
CA ALA A 108 2.01 5.08 4.89
C ALA A 108 3.03 4.87 3.76
N GLY A 109 4.08 5.68 3.73
CA GLY A 109 5.07 5.67 2.63
C GLY A 109 4.79 6.62 1.48
N CYS A 110 3.73 7.43 1.55
CA CYS A 110 3.56 8.57 0.64
C CYS A 110 4.20 9.82 1.23
N ARG A 111 4.91 10.60 0.43
CA ARG A 111 5.44 11.90 0.84
C ARG A 111 4.38 12.99 0.90
N TRP A 112 3.37 12.92 0.02
CA TRP A 112 2.25 13.85 0.00
C TRP A 112 1.00 13.34 0.70
N GLY A 113 0.32 14.27 1.37
CA GLY A 113 -1.03 14.10 1.89
C GLY A 113 -2.12 14.51 0.90
N ALA A 114 -3.38 14.41 1.35
CA ALA A 114 -4.58 14.62 0.52
C ALA A 114 -4.73 16.00 -0.14
N LEU A 115 -3.97 17.02 0.28
CA LEU A 115 -3.98 18.38 -0.27
C LEU A 115 -2.76 18.70 -1.14
N GLY A 116 -1.90 17.72 -1.44
CA GLY A 116 -0.66 17.94 -2.20
C GLY A 116 0.45 18.63 -1.39
N GLY A 117 0.29 18.78 -0.08
CA GLY A 117 1.33 19.17 0.87
C GLY A 117 1.90 17.95 1.63
N ALA A 118 2.81 18.16 2.57
CA ALA A 118 3.45 17.09 3.34
C ALA A 118 2.42 16.11 3.95
N ASN A 119 2.74 14.82 3.96
CA ASN A 119 1.86 13.79 4.48
C ASN A 119 1.75 13.83 6.01
N VAL A 120 0.70 14.48 6.49
CA VAL A 120 0.34 14.60 7.91
C VAL A 120 -0.65 13.52 8.38
N GLY A 121 -1.18 12.71 7.45
CA GLY A 121 -2.24 11.76 7.74
C GLY A 121 -1.75 10.36 8.06
N ALA A 122 -0.48 10.04 7.75
CA ALA A 122 0.04 8.69 7.91
C ALA A 122 0.00 8.25 9.38
N PRO A 123 -0.54 7.05 9.65
CA PRO A 123 -0.48 6.49 11.00
C PRO A 123 0.99 6.22 11.35
N GLY A 124 1.41 6.66 12.54
CA GLY A 124 2.74 6.36 13.08
C GLY A 124 2.80 4.87 13.43
N LEU A 125 3.73 4.13 12.81
CA LEU A 125 3.82 2.68 12.95
C LEU A 125 4.05 2.25 14.40
N GLU A 126 4.81 3.03 15.16
CA GLU A 126 5.04 2.81 16.58
C GLU A 126 3.74 2.91 17.38
N ARG A 127 2.88 3.90 17.06
CA ARG A 127 1.56 4.03 17.70
C ARG A 127 0.64 2.88 17.29
N VAL A 128 0.71 2.43 16.04
CA VAL A 128 -0.05 1.25 15.57
C VAL A 128 0.36 0.00 16.34
N VAL A 129 1.65 -0.23 16.55
CA VAL A 129 2.16 -1.34 17.36
C VAL A 129 1.73 -1.21 18.81
N ALA A 130 1.82 -0.01 19.40
CA ALA A 130 1.33 0.23 20.76
C ALA A 130 -0.18 -0.06 20.91
N CYS A 131 -1.00 0.25 19.90
CA CYS A 131 -2.42 -0.14 19.87
C CYS A 131 -2.58 -1.66 19.83
N ALA A 132 -1.74 -2.37 19.08
CA ALA A 132 -1.78 -3.83 19.01
C ALA A 132 -1.35 -4.48 20.33
N GLU A 133 -0.32 -3.95 20.99
CA GLU A 133 0.11 -4.40 22.33
C GLU A 133 -1.00 -4.22 23.37
N LYS A 134 -1.66 -3.06 23.39
CA LYS A 134 -2.83 -2.80 24.26
C LYS A 134 -3.96 -3.79 23.98
N ALA A 135 -4.26 -4.04 22.71
CA ALA A 135 -5.30 -4.98 22.29
C ALA A 135 -4.98 -6.42 22.73
N ALA A 136 -3.73 -6.85 22.60
CA ALA A 136 -3.28 -8.17 23.03
C ALA A 136 -3.44 -8.35 24.54
N ALA A 137 -3.02 -7.35 25.33
CA ALA A 137 -3.20 -7.34 26.78
C ALA A 137 -4.69 -7.44 27.16
N ALA A 138 -5.56 -6.68 26.49
CA ALA A 138 -7.01 -6.72 26.70
C ALA A 138 -7.65 -8.07 26.31
N ALA A 139 -7.05 -8.81 25.37
CA ALA A 139 -7.46 -10.17 24.99
C ALA A 139 -6.82 -11.29 25.84
N GLY A 140 -5.93 -10.92 26.77
CA GLY A 140 -5.19 -11.84 27.63
C GLY A 140 -4.11 -12.63 26.88
N ALA A 141 -3.51 -12.03 25.85
CA ALA A 141 -2.38 -12.58 25.11
C ALA A 141 -1.06 -11.91 25.54
N LEU A 142 0.04 -12.67 25.56
CA LEU A 142 1.38 -12.17 25.90
C LEU A 142 2.01 -11.34 24.78
N HIS A 143 1.66 -11.65 23.53
CA HIS A 143 2.15 -10.99 22.34
C HIS A 143 0.98 -10.67 21.42
N HIS A 144 1.04 -9.53 20.74
CA HIS A 144 0.04 -9.18 19.74
C HIS A 144 0.17 -10.06 18.49
N SER A 145 -0.92 -10.22 17.76
CA SER A 145 -1.04 -10.96 16.51
C SER A 145 -1.05 -10.02 15.28
N CYS A 146 -0.83 -8.72 15.49
CA CYS A 146 -0.50 -7.78 14.40
C CYS A 146 0.85 -8.15 13.78
N ARG A 147 0.86 -8.50 12.49
CA ARG A 147 2.04 -9.04 11.79
C ARG A 147 2.32 -8.39 10.46
N VAL A 148 1.36 -7.70 9.86
CA VAL A 148 1.49 -7.25 8.47
C VAL A 148 1.17 -5.76 8.35
N VAL A 149 2.02 -5.02 7.64
CA VAL A 149 1.67 -3.72 7.09
C VAL A 149 1.71 -3.79 5.57
N GLN A 150 0.69 -3.24 4.92
CA GLN A 150 0.65 -3.10 3.47
C GLN A 150 0.79 -1.63 3.10
N VAL A 151 1.76 -1.32 2.25
CA VAL A 151 2.12 0.05 1.81
C VAL A 151 2.19 0.13 0.28
N PRO A 152 1.82 1.26 -0.33
CA PRO A 152 2.11 1.50 -1.74
C PRO A 152 3.61 1.64 -1.96
N LEU A 153 4.15 0.88 -2.91
CA LEU A 153 5.53 1.03 -3.33
C LEU A 153 5.68 0.71 -4.81
N ASN A 154 6.11 1.72 -5.58
CA ASN A 154 6.41 1.60 -6.99
C ASN A 154 7.30 2.77 -7.45
N LEU A 155 7.56 2.88 -8.75
CA LEU A 155 8.47 3.89 -9.31
C LEU A 155 7.98 5.34 -9.17
N PHE A 156 6.69 5.58 -8.94
CA PHE A 156 6.14 6.90 -8.64
C PHE A 156 5.87 7.12 -7.15
N GLU A 157 5.92 6.05 -6.35
CA GLU A 157 5.70 6.08 -4.91
C GLU A 157 6.89 5.38 -4.20
N PRO A 158 8.14 5.88 -4.33
CA PRO A 158 9.33 5.21 -3.82
C PRO A 158 9.57 5.42 -2.30
N ASP A 159 8.87 6.37 -1.68
CA ASP A 159 9.12 6.84 -0.31
C ASP A 159 8.66 5.86 0.78
N ALA A 160 8.05 4.74 0.41
CA ALA A 160 7.65 3.70 1.36
C ALA A 160 8.81 2.87 1.93
N ARG A 161 10.05 3.09 1.46
CA ARG A 161 11.25 2.42 1.96
C ARG A 161 11.48 2.63 3.46
N ASP A 162 11.48 3.87 3.93
CA ASP A 162 11.81 4.15 5.33
C ASP A 162 10.71 3.62 6.28
N PRO A 163 9.41 3.78 5.97
CA PRO A 163 8.35 3.09 6.70
C PRO A 163 8.45 1.56 6.64
N ALA A 164 8.90 0.97 5.53
CA ALA A 164 9.11 -0.48 5.43
C ALA A 164 10.22 -0.98 6.37
N LEU A 165 11.35 -0.27 6.42
CA LEU A 165 12.45 -0.56 7.34
C LEU A 165 12.03 -0.40 8.80
N LEU A 166 11.27 0.67 9.11
CA LEU A 166 10.72 0.89 10.44
C LEU A 166 9.77 -0.26 10.83
N ALA A 167 8.85 -0.65 9.95
CA ALA A 167 7.94 -1.77 10.18
C ALA A 167 8.67 -3.07 10.49
N GLN A 168 9.73 -3.41 9.73
CA GLN A 168 10.55 -4.58 10.03
C GLN A 168 11.25 -4.49 11.39
N SER A 169 11.78 -3.31 11.75
CA SER A 169 12.41 -3.11 13.06
C SER A 169 11.43 -3.29 14.23
N LEU A 170 10.13 -3.07 13.96
CA LEU A 170 9.03 -3.29 14.91
C LEU A 170 8.45 -4.73 14.83
N GLY A 171 9.07 -5.63 14.06
CA GLY A 171 8.63 -7.03 13.94
C GLY A 171 7.41 -7.23 13.05
N LEU A 172 7.09 -6.27 12.17
CA LEU A 172 6.03 -6.39 11.17
C LEU A 172 6.61 -6.80 9.82
N SER A 173 5.91 -7.67 9.12
CA SER A 173 6.16 -7.97 7.72
C SER A 173 5.53 -6.92 6.81
N VAL A 174 6.22 -6.54 5.75
CA VAL A 174 5.81 -5.49 4.82
C VAL A 174 5.39 -6.07 3.48
N MET A 175 4.16 -5.75 3.08
CA MET A 175 3.61 -6.04 1.77
C MET A 175 3.56 -4.78 0.91
N ALA A 176 4.36 -4.70 -0.14
CA ALA A 176 4.25 -3.67 -1.15
C ALA A 176 3.03 -3.93 -2.04
N ASN A 177 2.14 -2.95 -2.19
CA ASN A 177 1.02 -3.01 -3.13
C ASN A 177 1.22 -2.05 -4.31
N ARG A 178 0.38 -2.24 -5.34
CA ARG A 178 0.35 -1.41 -6.56
C ARG A 178 1.71 -1.28 -7.28
N PRO A 179 2.52 -2.35 -7.41
CA PRO A 179 3.83 -2.25 -8.05
C PRO A 179 3.76 -1.76 -9.50
N LEU A 180 2.59 -1.90 -10.14
CA LEU A 180 2.35 -1.54 -11.54
C LEU A 180 1.26 -0.48 -11.75
N ASN A 181 0.57 -0.04 -10.70
CA ASN A 181 -0.59 0.86 -10.80
C ASN A 181 -0.40 2.05 -9.87
N ALA A 182 0.49 2.94 -10.27
CA ALA A 182 0.83 4.13 -9.49
C ALA A 182 -0.32 5.14 -9.45
N ILE A 183 -0.44 5.86 -8.35
CA ILE A 183 -1.17 7.12 -8.36
C ILE A 183 -0.24 8.17 -9.00
N PRO A 184 -0.64 8.83 -10.10
CA PRO A 184 0.18 9.89 -10.65
C PRO A 184 0.31 11.00 -9.62
N PRO A 185 1.53 11.48 -9.40
CA PRO A 185 1.75 12.57 -8.47
C PRO A 185 1.37 13.91 -9.12
N PRO A 186 1.21 14.98 -8.34
CA PRO A 186 0.74 16.26 -8.85
C PRO A 186 1.57 16.76 -10.04
N GLY A 187 0.90 17.27 -11.08
CA GLY A 187 1.57 17.78 -12.29
C GLY A 187 1.98 16.72 -13.31
N VAL A 188 1.98 15.43 -12.96
CA VAL A 188 2.17 14.35 -13.93
C VAL A 188 0.83 14.00 -14.57
N THR A 189 0.56 14.61 -15.71
CA THR A 189 -0.55 14.20 -16.58
C THR A 189 0.00 13.30 -17.67
N LEU A 190 -0.26 11.99 -17.59
CA LEU A 190 -0.04 11.11 -18.73
C LEU A 190 -1.20 11.33 -19.71
N GLY A 191 -0.89 11.75 -20.93
CA GLY A 191 -1.86 12.32 -21.87
C GLY A 191 -3.06 11.42 -22.12
N ASP A 192 -4.26 11.94 -21.83
CA ASP A 192 -5.48 11.64 -22.58
C ASP A 192 -5.45 12.58 -23.82
N TRP A 193 -4.92 12.14 -24.96
CA TRP A 193 -5.32 12.77 -26.23
C TRP A 193 -6.78 12.37 -26.50
N GLY A 194 -7.70 13.11 -25.88
CA GLY A 194 -9.15 13.00 -26.08
C GLY A 194 -9.94 12.86 -24.78
N GLY A 195 -10.27 13.99 -24.14
CA GLY A 195 -11.28 13.99 -23.08
C GLY A 195 -11.18 15.17 -22.12
N VAL A 196 -11.52 16.37 -22.58
CA VAL A 196 -11.85 17.50 -21.68
C VAL A 196 -13.08 17.08 -20.87
N GLY A 197 -12.89 16.73 -19.61
CA GLY A 197 -13.98 16.46 -18.66
C GLY A 197 -13.97 15.07 -18.02
N ALA A 198 -13.01 14.78 -17.14
CA ALA A 198 -13.20 13.73 -16.12
C ALA A 198 -12.31 14.00 -14.89
N ALA A 199 -12.94 14.52 -13.84
CA ALA A 199 -12.41 14.46 -12.49
C ALA A 199 -12.34 12.99 -12.02
N SER A 200 -11.24 12.29 -12.30
CA SER A 200 -10.83 11.11 -11.55
C SER A 200 -9.37 10.80 -11.85
N ALA A 201 -8.52 10.74 -10.83
CA ALA A 201 -7.17 10.22 -10.95
C ALA A 201 -7.23 8.78 -11.51
N LYS A 202 -7.04 8.63 -12.83
CA LYS A 202 -6.81 7.34 -13.46
C LYS A 202 -5.40 6.92 -13.04
N HIS A 203 -5.26 5.75 -12.44
CA HIS A 203 -3.95 5.21 -12.08
C HIS A 203 -3.05 5.13 -13.31
N VAL A 204 -1.76 5.42 -13.12
CA VAL A 204 -0.72 5.22 -14.13
C VAL A 204 -0.29 3.77 -14.12
N VAL A 205 -0.41 3.11 -15.27
CA VAL A 205 0.02 1.72 -15.42
C VAL A 205 1.47 1.69 -15.90
N LEU A 206 2.38 1.22 -15.06
CA LEU A 206 3.82 1.07 -15.34
C LEU A 206 4.07 -0.09 -16.29
N ARG A 207 3.84 0.14 -17.57
CA ARG A 207 4.09 -0.82 -18.65
C ARG A 207 4.45 -0.10 -19.93
N ASP A 208 5.17 -0.80 -20.80
CA ASP A 208 5.40 -0.32 -22.15
C ASP A 208 4.07 -0.27 -22.92
N ARG A 209 3.92 0.77 -23.76
CA ARG A 209 2.76 0.97 -24.63
C ARG A 209 3.26 1.38 -26.01
N ILE A 210 2.43 1.16 -27.03
CA ILE A 210 2.64 1.65 -28.38
C ILE A 210 1.39 2.46 -28.77
N PRO A 211 1.52 3.77 -29.06
CA PRO A 211 2.74 4.57 -28.93
C PRO A 211 3.21 4.69 -27.47
N ALA A 212 4.52 4.84 -27.27
CA ALA A 212 5.09 4.96 -25.94
C ALA A 212 4.72 6.31 -25.31
N ASP A 213 4.29 6.28 -24.05
CA ASP A 213 4.12 7.49 -23.27
C ASP A 213 5.51 8.10 -22.97
N PRO A 214 5.76 9.38 -23.26
CA PRO A 214 7.09 9.98 -23.09
C PRO A 214 7.64 9.90 -21.66
N THR A 215 6.77 10.05 -20.65
CA THR A 215 7.14 9.99 -19.23
C THR A 215 7.57 8.57 -18.87
N LEU A 216 6.78 7.57 -19.28
CA LEU A 216 7.09 6.16 -19.03
C LEU A 216 8.35 5.71 -19.80
N ALA A 217 8.54 6.19 -21.02
CA ALA A 217 9.74 5.92 -21.81
C ALA A 217 10.99 6.53 -21.16
N LEU A 218 10.92 7.78 -20.70
CA LEU A 218 12.01 8.43 -19.97
C LEU A 218 12.33 7.70 -18.67
N MET A 219 11.30 7.31 -17.91
CA MET A 219 11.47 6.53 -16.68
C MET A 219 12.21 5.22 -16.95
N ARG A 220 11.81 4.48 -18.00
CA ARG A 220 12.50 3.26 -18.43
C ARG A 220 13.96 3.53 -18.77
N ILE A 221 14.24 4.54 -19.59
CA ILE A 221 15.60 4.92 -20.01
C ILE A 221 16.47 5.22 -18.78
N ARG A 222 15.94 5.99 -17.83
CA ARG A 222 16.67 6.39 -16.62
C ARG A 222 16.96 5.24 -15.68
N MET A 223 16.00 4.33 -15.50
CA MET A 223 16.23 3.11 -14.75
C MET A 223 17.34 2.26 -15.39
N CYS A 224 17.26 2.04 -16.71
CA CYS A 224 18.31 1.31 -17.44
C CYS A 224 19.68 1.99 -17.31
N GLU A 225 19.76 3.32 -17.37
CA GLU A 225 21.01 4.06 -17.16
C GLU A 225 21.60 3.84 -15.76
N VAL A 226 20.79 3.92 -14.71
CA VAL A 226 21.24 3.66 -13.33
C VAL A 226 21.72 2.22 -13.19
N LEU A 227 20.96 1.26 -13.73
CA LEU A 227 21.30 -0.15 -13.68
C LEU A 227 22.56 -0.48 -14.48
N ARG A 228 22.80 0.13 -15.65
CA ARG A 228 24.05 -0.05 -16.39
C ARG A 228 25.27 0.45 -15.63
N ARG A 229 25.14 1.57 -14.90
CA ARG A 229 26.26 2.14 -14.15
C ARG A 229 26.67 1.28 -12.96
N HIS A 230 25.70 0.69 -12.27
CA HIS A 230 25.96 -0.05 -11.03
C HIS A 230 26.00 -1.57 -11.22
N CYS A 231 25.33 -2.08 -12.27
CA CYS A 231 25.21 -3.51 -12.57
C CYS A 231 25.38 -3.79 -14.09
N PRO A 232 26.51 -3.41 -14.71
CA PRO A 232 26.70 -3.51 -16.16
C PRO A 232 26.58 -4.93 -16.73
N GLU A 233 26.94 -5.94 -15.95
CA GLU A 233 27.00 -7.34 -16.38
C GLU A 233 25.63 -8.05 -16.38
N GLN A 234 24.57 -7.39 -15.88
CA GLN A 234 23.30 -8.04 -15.54
C GLN A 234 22.20 -7.89 -16.62
N GLY A 235 22.52 -7.31 -17.79
CA GLY A 235 21.66 -7.36 -18.98
C GLY A 235 20.24 -6.80 -18.76
N TYR A 236 20.12 -5.67 -18.06
CA TYR A 236 18.82 -5.06 -17.73
C TYR A 236 18.17 -4.29 -18.89
N ASP A 237 18.90 -4.04 -19.98
CA ASP A 237 18.41 -3.26 -21.12
C ASP A 237 17.28 -3.90 -21.90
N CYS A 238 17.15 -5.22 -21.82
CA CYS A 238 16.06 -5.95 -22.45
C CYS A 238 14.77 -5.98 -21.61
N LEU A 239 14.80 -5.43 -20.39
CA LEU A 239 13.62 -5.43 -19.52
C LEU A 239 12.60 -4.37 -19.99
N THR A 240 11.34 -4.79 -19.93
CA THR A 240 10.19 -3.89 -20.07
C THR A 240 10.07 -2.99 -18.85
N LEU A 241 9.38 -1.85 -18.97
CA LEU A 241 9.10 -0.98 -17.81
C LEU A 241 8.37 -1.75 -16.69
N GLN A 242 7.48 -2.67 -17.06
CA GLN A 242 6.75 -3.50 -16.11
C GLN A 242 7.70 -4.38 -15.29
N GLN A 243 8.67 -5.02 -15.94
CA GLN A 243 9.65 -5.87 -15.28
C GLN A 243 10.59 -5.06 -14.38
N LEU A 244 11.00 -3.87 -14.84
CA LEU A 244 11.82 -2.96 -14.03
C LEU A 244 11.06 -2.47 -12.79
N ALA A 245 9.78 -2.14 -12.91
CA ALA A 245 8.95 -1.74 -11.77
C ALA A 245 8.78 -2.87 -10.73
N LEU A 246 8.60 -4.11 -11.20
CA LEU A 246 8.54 -5.28 -10.31
C LEU A 246 9.88 -5.53 -9.63
N LEU A 247 10.99 -5.46 -10.38
CA LEU A 247 12.33 -5.60 -9.84
C LEU A 247 12.61 -4.55 -8.76
N PHE A 248 12.23 -3.29 -8.99
CA PHE A 248 12.34 -2.21 -8.01
C PHE A 248 11.62 -2.58 -6.70
N GLY A 249 10.34 -2.96 -6.77
CA GLY A 249 9.57 -3.33 -5.58
C GLY A 249 10.11 -4.56 -4.85
N LEU A 250 10.56 -5.59 -5.59
CA LEU A 250 11.14 -6.81 -5.02
C LEU A 250 12.48 -6.57 -4.33
N SER A 251 13.19 -5.54 -4.79
CA SER A 251 14.52 -5.18 -4.28
C SER A 251 14.49 -4.15 -3.18
N ALA A 252 13.30 -3.70 -2.80
CA ALA A 252 13.16 -2.61 -1.86
C ALA A 252 13.53 -3.05 -0.44
N PRO A 253 14.48 -2.34 0.21
CA PRO A 253 14.84 -2.66 1.59
C PRO A 253 13.63 -2.58 2.51
N GLY A 254 13.44 -3.62 3.32
CA GLY A 254 12.33 -3.70 4.25
C GLY A 254 11.06 -4.34 3.69
N VAL A 255 11.00 -4.69 2.40
CA VAL A 255 9.83 -5.33 1.78
C VAL A 255 9.98 -6.85 1.74
N ASP A 256 8.99 -7.58 2.24
CA ASP A 256 8.99 -9.05 2.22
C ASP A 256 8.21 -9.62 1.02
N VAL A 257 7.13 -8.93 0.62
CA VAL A 257 6.20 -9.41 -0.41
C VAL A 257 5.76 -8.26 -1.31
N VAL A 258 5.72 -8.51 -2.62
CA VAL A 258 5.14 -7.58 -3.60
C VAL A 258 3.85 -8.16 -4.17
N LEU A 259 2.73 -7.49 -3.91
CA LEU A 259 1.40 -7.92 -4.36
C LEU A 259 1.16 -7.55 -5.82
N CYS A 260 1.21 -8.58 -6.67
CA CYS A 260 1.02 -8.43 -8.10
C CYS A 260 -0.43 -8.66 -8.52
N GLY A 261 -0.97 -7.76 -9.34
CA GLY A 261 -2.29 -7.91 -9.96
C GLY A 261 -2.17 -8.28 -11.44
N ALA A 262 -2.78 -9.39 -11.85
CA ALA A 262 -2.83 -9.82 -13.24
C ALA A 262 -4.28 -10.04 -13.69
N ARG A 263 -4.63 -9.49 -14.87
CA ARG A 263 -5.93 -9.72 -15.53
C ARG A 263 -5.84 -10.61 -16.77
N HIS A 264 -4.62 -10.95 -17.19
CA HIS A 264 -4.36 -11.79 -18.35
C HIS A 264 -3.17 -12.72 -18.04
N PRO A 265 -3.20 -14.00 -18.48
CA PRO A 265 -2.12 -14.97 -18.21
C PRO A 265 -0.74 -14.49 -18.65
N TYR A 266 -0.65 -13.75 -19.76
CA TYR A 266 0.61 -13.15 -20.22
C TYR A 266 1.29 -12.26 -19.16
N TYR A 267 0.53 -11.54 -18.32
CA TYR A 267 1.13 -10.74 -17.26
C TYR A 267 1.80 -11.61 -16.20
N VAL A 268 1.20 -12.77 -15.89
CA VAL A 268 1.82 -13.74 -14.98
C VAL A 268 3.11 -14.26 -15.59
N GLN A 269 3.13 -14.60 -16.88
CA GLN A 269 4.36 -15.02 -17.56
C GLN A 269 5.45 -13.95 -17.52
N SER A 270 5.10 -12.68 -17.75
CA SER A 270 6.04 -11.56 -17.64
C SER A 270 6.59 -11.37 -16.22
N MET A 271 5.74 -11.55 -15.19
CA MET A 271 6.15 -11.49 -13.78
C MET A 271 7.05 -12.67 -13.41
N MET A 272 6.68 -13.88 -13.83
CA MET A 272 7.50 -15.08 -13.65
C MET A 272 8.85 -14.95 -14.35
N GLY A 273 8.91 -14.24 -15.49
CA GLY A 273 10.19 -13.93 -16.16
C GLY A 273 11.12 -13.03 -15.33
N VAL A 274 10.60 -12.23 -14.39
CA VAL A 274 11.44 -11.49 -13.42
C VAL A 274 11.94 -12.44 -12.32
N LEU A 275 11.07 -13.30 -11.80
CA LEU A 275 11.39 -14.24 -10.72
C LEU A 275 12.30 -15.39 -11.16
N ALA A 276 12.16 -15.84 -12.41
CA ALA A 276 12.89 -16.98 -12.98
C ALA A 276 14.25 -16.59 -13.57
N ARG A 277 14.72 -15.34 -13.38
CA ARG A 277 16.08 -14.96 -13.76
C ARG A 277 17.06 -15.70 -12.86
N ASP A 278 17.61 -16.77 -13.42
CA ASP A 278 18.26 -17.87 -12.74
C ASP A 278 19.76 -17.64 -12.57
N HIS A 279 20.18 -16.64 -11.78
CA HIS A 279 21.61 -16.42 -11.55
C HIS A 279 21.87 -15.83 -10.16
N ALA A 280 22.16 -16.69 -9.16
CA ALA A 280 22.57 -16.32 -7.80
C ALA A 280 21.58 -15.45 -6.99
N GLU A 281 21.52 -15.68 -5.68
CA GLU A 281 20.71 -14.87 -4.75
C GLU A 281 21.00 -13.36 -4.84
N SER A 282 22.16 -12.98 -5.40
CA SER A 282 22.61 -11.60 -5.63
C SER A 282 21.85 -10.80 -6.71
N LEU A 283 20.96 -11.44 -7.47
CA LEU A 283 20.21 -10.82 -8.58
C LEU A 283 18.69 -10.75 -8.36
N ARG A 284 18.19 -11.41 -7.31
CA ARG A 284 16.77 -11.32 -6.92
C ARG A 284 16.42 -9.96 -6.32
N CYS A 285 17.44 -9.27 -5.82
CA CYS A 285 17.35 -7.95 -5.23
C CYS A 285 18.47 -7.07 -5.78
N LEU A 286 18.13 -5.89 -6.28
CA LEU A 286 19.06 -4.80 -6.50
C LEU A 286 19.80 -4.50 -5.18
N PRO A 287 21.12 -4.26 -5.23
CA PRO A 287 21.85 -3.78 -4.06
C PRO A 287 21.20 -2.50 -3.48
N VAL A 288 21.30 -2.31 -2.17
CA VAL A 288 20.64 -1.20 -1.46
C VAL A 288 21.07 0.16 -2.01
N ASP A 289 22.34 0.31 -2.37
CA ASP A 289 22.92 1.48 -3.02
C ASP A 289 22.32 1.71 -4.42
N VAL A 290 22.04 0.65 -5.18
CA VAL A 290 21.37 0.75 -6.48
C VAL A 290 19.91 1.19 -6.32
N HIS A 291 19.19 0.64 -5.35
CA HIS A 291 17.83 1.10 -5.05
C HIS A 291 17.83 2.59 -4.68
N HIS A 292 18.76 3.04 -3.84
CA HIS A 292 18.93 4.46 -3.53
C HIS A 292 19.24 5.32 -4.76
N ALA A 293 20.13 4.84 -5.64
CA ALA A 293 20.48 5.56 -6.85
C ALA A 293 19.27 5.72 -7.78
N ILE A 294 18.41 4.69 -7.87
CA ILE A 294 17.14 4.76 -8.61
C ILE A 294 16.22 5.81 -7.99
N VAL A 295 15.98 5.76 -6.68
CA VAL A 295 15.10 6.73 -5.99
C VAL A 295 15.62 8.17 -6.16
N SER A 296 16.92 8.38 -5.98
CA SER A 296 17.55 9.69 -6.15
C SER A 296 17.40 10.22 -7.58
N GLU A 297 17.60 9.36 -8.58
CA GLU A 297 17.43 9.73 -9.99
C GLU A 297 15.97 10.05 -10.32
N LEU A 298 15.02 9.27 -9.79
CA LEU A 298 13.59 9.53 -9.98
C LEU A 298 13.16 10.85 -9.35
N HIS A 299 13.62 11.17 -8.14
CA HIS A 299 13.38 12.48 -7.51
C HIS A 299 13.97 13.64 -8.31
N ARG A 300 15.13 13.43 -8.94
CA ARG A 300 15.78 14.44 -9.78
C ARG A 300 15.02 14.70 -11.09
N GLN A 301 14.50 13.65 -11.72
CA GLN A 301 13.76 13.77 -12.98
C GLN A 301 12.33 14.23 -12.79
N PHE A 302 11.72 13.81 -11.70
CA PHE A 302 10.33 14.06 -11.42
C PHE A 302 10.20 14.70 -10.02
N PRO A 303 10.55 15.99 -9.90
CA PRO A 303 10.50 16.71 -8.63
C PRO A 303 9.08 17.04 -8.19
N THR A 304 8.08 16.76 -9.02
CA THR A 304 6.66 16.77 -8.63
C THR A 304 6.11 15.35 -8.45
N CYS A 305 6.93 14.32 -8.68
CA CYS A 305 6.60 12.95 -8.30
C CYS A 305 6.78 12.64 -6.82
N THR A 306 7.69 13.37 -6.21
CA THR A 306 7.77 13.55 -4.77
C THR A 306 6.59 14.30 -4.29
#